data_AF-A0A8T1S861-F1
#
_entry.id   AF-A0A8T1S861-F1
#
_cell.length_a   1.000
_cell.length_b   1.000
_cell.length_c   1.000
_cell.angle_alpha   90.00
_cell.angle_beta   90.00
_cell.angle_gamma   90.00
#
_symmetry.space_group_name_H-M   'P 1'
#
loop_
_entity.id
_entity.type
_entity.pdbx_description
1 polymer ?
#
loop_
_entity_poly.entity_id
_entity_poly.type
_entity_poly.pdbx_seq_one_letter_code
_entity_poly.pdbx_strand_id
1 'polypeptide(L)'
;PPQLSPGSEDDEGHDSSSRENLGRIQFSVGYNFQESTLTVKIMKAQELPAKDFSGTSDPFVKIYLLPDKKNKLETKVKRKNLNPHWNETFLFEGFPYEKVVQRVLYLQVLDYDRFSRNDPIGEVSIPLNKLDLTQMQTFWKELKPCSDGSGSRGELLLSLCYNPSGNSIIVNIIKARNLKAMDIGGTSDPYVKVWLMYKDKRVEKKKTVVMKRCLNPVFNESFIFDIPTEKLRETTIIITVMDKDRLSRNDVIGKVSPPPDSPRATALPGLRNGGAGHRGCGKVGSGSTEGRGYGRPMLDLH
;
A
#
# COMPACT_ATOMS: atom_id res chain seq x y z
N PRO A 1 -43.04 51.62 -32.25
CA PRO A 1 -42.11 50.78 -33.04
C PRO A 1 -40.70 50.82 -32.40
N PRO A 2 -39.92 49.75 -32.49
CA PRO A 2 -39.59 48.89 -31.33
C PRO A 2 -38.09 48.87 -30.97
N GLN A 3 -37.74 48.31 -29.79
CA GLN A 3 -36.55 47.47 -29.51
C GLN A 3 -36.80 46.69 -28.18
N LEU A 4 -37.03 45.37 -28.19
CA LEU A 4 -36.10 44.21 -28.20
C LEU A 4 -35.55 43.83 -26.81
N SER A 5 -36.10 42.75 -26.24
CA SER A 5 -35.45 41.80 -25.32
C SER A 5 -34.93 40.61 -26.17
N PRO A 6 -33.83 39.92 -25.81
CA PRO A 6 -33.81 38.79 -24.84
C PRO A 6 -32.45 38.71 -24.10
N GLY A 7 -32.10 37.81 -23.18
CA GLY A 7 -32.64 36.62 -22.54
C GLY A 7 -31.46 36.07 -21.70
N SER A 8 -31.68 35.75 -20.43
CA SER A 8 -30.68 35.21 -19.51
C SER A 8 -30.65 33.69 -19.63
N GLU A 9 -29.52 33.14 -20.09
CA GLU A 9 -29.24 31.70 -20.00
C GLU A 9 -28.41 31.46 -18.73
N ASP A 10 -29.07 30.89 -17.73
CA ASP A 10 -28.45 30.28 -16.56
C ASP A 10 -27.87 28.91 -16.97
N ASP A 11 -26.54 28.80 -17.01
CA ASP A 11 -25.83 27.52 -17.14
C ASP A 11 -25.39 27.05 -15.74
N GLU A 12 -26.30 26.39 -15.03
CA GLU A 12 -25.93 25.60 -13.84
C GLU A 12 -25.25 24.30 -14.31
N GLY A 13 -23.93 24.35 -14.39
CA GLY A 13 -23.07 23.18 -14.55
C GLY A 13 -23.28 22.19 -13.41
N HIS A 14 -24.01 21.13 -13.70
CA HIS A 14 -24.23 19.97 -12.85
C HIS A 14 -22.87 19.30 -12.51
N ASP A 15 -22.32 19.56 -11.32
CA ASP A 15 -21.23 18.77 -10.73
C ASP A 15 -21.76 17.38 -10.39
N SER A 16 -21.81 16.49 -11.38
CA SER A 16 -22.05 15.06 -11.18
C SER A 16 -20.72 14.35 -10.91
N SER A 17 -19.99 14.76 -9.88
CA SER A 17 -19.07 13.82 -9.21
C SER A 17 -19.94 12.79 -8.50
N SER A 18 -20.24 11.67 -9.19
CA SER A 18 -20.88 10.53 -8.57
C SER A 18 -20.02 10.08 -7.40
N ARG A 19 -20.36 10.50 -6.18
CA ARG A 19 -19.75 9.98 -4.95
C ARG A 19 -19.98 8.48 -4.98
N GLU A 20 -18.93 7.71 -5.27
CA GLU A 20 -18.99 6.25 -5.24
C GLU A 20 -19.57 5.84 -3.88
N ASN A 21 -20.72 5.17 -3.90
CA ASN A 21 -21.30 4.60 -2.69
C ASN A 21 -20.45 3.38 -2.31
N LEU A 22 -19.70 3.50 -1.21
CA LEU A 22 -18.84 2.43 -0.70
C LEU A 22 -19.54 1.56 0.35
N GLY A 23 -20.83 1.82 0.60
CA GLY A 23 -21.62 1.19 1.63
C GLY A 23 -21.37 1.80 3.01
N ARG A 24 -21.89 1.12 4.05
CA ARG A 24 -21.80 1.56 5.44
C ARG A 24 -21.51 0.42 6.39
N ILE A 25 -20.86 0.73 7.50
CA ILE A 25 -20.49 -0.22 8.54
C ILE A 25 -21.19 0.10 9.87
N GLN A 26 -21.63 -0.96 10.57
CA GLN A 26 -22.17 -0.91 11.92
C GLN A 26 -21.17 -1.52 12.91
N PHE A 27 -20.88 -0.78 13.97
CA PHE A 27 -20.03 -1.24 15.07
C PHE A 27 -20.47 -0.59 16.37
N SER A 28 -20.01 -1.14 17.49
CA SER A 28 -20.16 -0.51 18.79
C SER A 28 -18.83 -0.40 19.53
N VAL A 29 -18.74 0.61 20.38
CA VAL A 29 -17.57 0.90 21.19
C VAL A 29 -17.99 1.36 22.58
N GLY A 30 -17.27 0.91 23.60
CA GLY A 30 -17.50 1.28 24.99
C GLY A 30 -16.29 0.93 25.86
N TYR A 31 -16.19 1.55 27.02
CA TYR A 31 -15.07 1.39 27.94
C TYR A 31 -15.55 0.88 29.31
N ASN A 32 -14.90 -0.17 29.80
CA ASN A 32 -15.11 -0.69 31.14
C ASN A 32 -14.02 -0.15 32.08
N PHE A 33 -14.39 0.72 33.02
CA PHE A 33 -13.46 1.31 33.99
C PHE A 33 -12.93 0.31 35.03
N GLN A 34 -13.71 -0.72 35.38
CA GLN A 34 -13.28 -1.72 36.38
C GLN A 34 -12.16 -2.59 35.83
N GLU A 35 -12.26 -2.98 34.55
CA GLU A 35 -11.26 -3.83 33.87
C GLU A 35 -10.20 -3.02 33.12
N SER A 36 -10.38 -1.70 33.03
CA SER A 36 -9.57 -0.82 32.18
C SER A 36 -9.53 -1.30 30.72
N THR A 37 -10.68 -1.70 30.17
CA THR A 37 -10.78 -2.35 28.86
C THR A 37 -11.63 -1.55 27.89
N LEU A 38 -11.09 -1.24 26.72
CA LEU A 38 -11.87 -0.73 25.59
C LEU A 38 -12.40 -1.91 24.78
N THR A 39 -13.72 -1.96 24.60
CA THR A 39 -14.40 -2.98 23.81
C THR A 39 -14.85 -2.37 22.48
N VAL A 40 -14.48 -3.00 21.38
CA VAL A 40 -14.95 -2.66 20.03
C VAL A 40 -15.61 -3.90 19.43
N LYS A 41 -16.89 -3.79 19.06
CA LYS A 41 -17.62 -4.87 18.39
C LYS A 41 -17.94 -4.50 16.95
N ILE A 42 -17.41 -5.26 16.01
CA ILE A 42 -17.72 -5.11 14.58
C ILE A 42 -18.94 -5.98 14.27
N MET A 43 -20.07 -5.35 13.94
CA MET A 43 -21.34 -6.04 13.81
C MET A 43 -21.58 -6.50 12.37
N LYS A 44 -21.76 -5.56 11.46
CA LYS A 44 -22.10 -5.83 10.06
C LYS A 44 -21.77 -4.66 9.15
N ALA A 45 -21.78 -4.89 7.85
CA ALA A 45 -21.79 -3.84 6.83
C ALA A 45 -22.96 -4.06 5.86
N GLN A 46 -23.31 -3.01 5.13
CA GLN A 46 -24.38 -3.02 4.13
C GLN A 46 -23.92 -2.30 2.87
N GLU A 47 -24.42 -2.80 1.73
CA GLU A 47 -24.24 -2.18 0.40
C GLU A 47 -22.77 -1.99 0.04
N LEU A 48 -21.91 -2.94 0.40
CA LEU A 48 -20.51 -2.90 -0.04
C LEU A 48 -20.44 -3.09 -1.57
N PRO A 49 -19.52 -2.39 -2.27
CA PRO A 49 -19.31 -2.61 -3.69
C PRO A 49 -18.69 -3.98 -3.95
N ALA A 50 -18.99 -4.57 -5.10
CA ALA A 50 -18.28 -5.73 -5.60
C ALA A 50 -16.90 -5.32 -6.14
N LYS A 51 -15.83 -5.92 -5.61
CA LYS A 51 -14.46 -5.74 -6.14
C LYS A 51 -13.99 -6.95 -6.96
N ASP A 52 -14.56 -8.14 -6.74
CA ASP A 52 -14.25 -9.30 -7.57
C ASP A 52 -15.00 -9.28 -8.91
N PHE A 53 -14.38 -9.87 -9.95
CA PHE A 53 -15.02 -10.19 -11.23
C PHE A 53 -16.28 -11.06 -11.09
N SER A 54 -16.45 -11.73 -9.95
CA SER A 54 -17.62 -12.54 -9.63
C SER A 54 -18.88 -11.71 -9.38
N GLY A 55 -18.77 -10.38 -9.29
CA GLY A 55 -19.87 -9.48 -8.92
C GLY A 55 -20.15 -9.49 -7.41
N THR A 56 -19.21 -9.97 -6.60
CA THR A 56 -19.28 -9.96 -5.12
C THR A 56 -17.95 -9.47 -4.53
N SER A 57 -17.83 -9.53 -3.20
CA SER A 57 -16.58 -9.35 -2.45
C SER A 57 -16.54 -10.33 -1.29
N ASP A 58 -15.33 -10.61 -0.80
CA ASP A 58 -14.98 -11.37 0.38
C ASP A 58 -14.56 -10.43 1.54
N PRO A 59 -15.46 -9.59 2.10
CA PRO A 59 -15.04 -8.51 2.99
C PRO A 59 -14.54 -8.97 4.38
N PHE A 60 -13.55 -8.24 4.89
CA PHE A 60 -13.10 -8.25 6.28
C PHE A 60 -12.70 -6.84 6.73
N VAL A 61 -12.57 -6.65 8.04
CA VAL A 61 -12.27 -5.34 8.64
C VAL A 61 -10.96 -5.38 9.40
N LYS A 62 -10.06 -4.44 9.11
CA LYS A 62 -8.89 -4.13 9.94
C LYS A 62 -9.23 -3.02 10.94
N ILE A 63 -8.79 -3.20 12.17
CA ILE A 63 -9.09 -2.32 13.31
C ILE A 63 -7.77 -1.79 13.87
N TYR A 64 -7.69 -0.46 14.02
CA TYR A 64 -6.52 0.23 14.57
C TYR A 64 -6.95 1.27 15.61
N LEU A 65 -6.06 1.52 16.58
CA LEU A 65 -6.16 2.65 17.50
C LEU A 65 -5.03 3.64 17.21
N LEU A 66 -5.28 4.53 16.24
CA LEU A 66 -4.29 5.50 15.77
C LEU A 66 -3.82 6.41 16.93
N PRO A 67 -2.54 6.83 16.93
CA PRO A 67 -1.56 6.72 15.83
C PRO A 67 -0.85 5.36 15.71
N ASP A 68 -1.18 4.36 16.53
CA ASP A 68 -0.59 3.03 16.40
C ASP A 68 -1.09 2.33 15.13
N LYS A 69 -0.19 2.20 14.15
CA LYS A 69 -0.43 1.47 12.90
C LYS A 69 0.19 0.07 12.89
N LYS A 70 0.93 -0.32 13.93
CA LYS A 70 1.62 -1.62 13.98
C LYS A 70 0.70 -2.69 14.54
N ASN A 71 -0.02 -2.37 15.62
CA ASN A 71 -0.92 -3.29 16.29
C ASN A 71 -2.31 -3.20 15.66
N LYS A 72 -2.62 -4.16 14.80
CA LYS A 72 -3.93 -4.27 14.13
C LYS A 72 -4.65 -5.55 14.56
N LEU A 73 -5.96 -5.47 14.63
CA LEU A 73 -6.84 -6.61 14.77
C LEU A 73 -7.66 -6.77 13.49
N GLU A 74 -8.07 -7.99 13.17
CA GLU A 74 -8.79 -8.29 11.92
C GLU A 74 -10.00 -9.17 12.22
N THR A 75 -11.13 -8.90 11.56
CA THR A 75 -12.28 -9.81 11.56
C THR A 75 -12.02 -11.02 10.67
N LYS A 76 -12.87 -12.03 10.79
CA LYS A 76 -12.93 -13.10 9.78
C LYS A 76 -13.40 -12.55 8.43
N VAL A 77 -12.92 -13.19 7.37
CA VAL A 77 -13.37 -12.97 5.99
C VAL A 77 -14.77 -13.56 5.79
N LYS A 78 -15.67 -12.80 5.17
CA LYS A 78 -17.02 -13.25 4.81
C LYS A 78 -17.13 -13.41 3.30
N ARG A 79 -17.05 -14.64 2.80
CA ARG A 79 -16.97 -14.89 1.36
C ARG A 79 -18.23 -14.49 0.61
N LYS A 80 -18.06 -13.88 -0.57
CA LYS A 80 -19.07 -13.52 -1.56
C LYS A 80 -20.30 -12.85 -0.95
N ASN A 81 -20.07 -11.84 -0.11
CA ASN A 81 -21.11 -11.23 0.70
C ASN A 81 -20.95 -9.70 0.80
N LEU A 82 -21.83 -8.95 0.13
CA LEU A 82 -21.85 -7.48 0.16
C LEU A 82 -22.58 -6.89 1.38
N ASN A 83 -23.21 -7.75 2.21
CA ASN A 83 -23.90 -7.38 3.45
C ASN A 83 -23.43 -8.27 4.62
N PRO A 84 -22.11 -8.29 4.90
CA PRO A 84 -21.51 -9.23 5.83
C PRO A 84 -21.97 -8.97 7.27
N HIS A 85 -22.16 -10.06 8.02
CA HIS A 85 -22.36 -10.02 9.47
C HIS A 85 -21.17 -10.71 10.14
N TRP A 86 -20.32 -9.92 10.80
CA TRP A 86 -19.16 -10.41 11.56
C TRP A 86 -19.55 -10.78 12.98
N ASN A 87 -20.16 -9.83 13.70
CA ASN A 87 -20.48 -9.94 15.12
C ASN A 87 -19.28 -10.37 15.98
N GLU A 88 -18.11 -9.79 15.69
CA GLU A 88 -16.85 -10.08 16.36
C GLU A 88 -16.50 -8.97 17.35
N THR A 89 -16.10 -9.36 18.56
CA THR A 89 -15.74 -8.44 19.65
C THR A 89 -14.24 -8.47 19.88
N PHE A 90 -13.66 -7.28 19.97
CA PHE A 90 -12.23 -7.05 20.17
C PHE A 90 -12.03 -6.26 21.46
N LEU A 91 -11.09 -6.71 22.28
CA LEU A 91 -10.79 -6.15 23.58
C LEU A 91 -9.39 -5.55 23.58
N PHE A 92 -9.27 -4.33 24.07
CA PHE A 92 -8.00 -3.68 24.36
C PHE A 92 -7.89 -3.55 25.88
N GLU A 93 -7.41 -4.64 26.50
CA GLU A 93 -7.30 -4.80 27.94
C GLU A 93 -6.15 -3.99 28.53
N GLY A 94 -6.30 -3.58 29.79
CA GLY A 94 -5.26 -2.83 30.51
C GLY A 94 -4.91 -1.49 29.86
N PHE A 95 -5.86 -0.87 29.15
CA PHE A 95 -5.66 0.39 28.45
C PHE A 95 -6.28 1.56 29.24
N PRO A 96 -5.48 2.41 29.91
CA PRO A 96 -6.00 3.49 30.74
C PRO A 96 -6.88 4.48 29.96
N TYR A 97 -7.99 4.91 30.56
CA TYR A 97 -8.99 5.77 29.93
C TYR A 97 -8.41 7.06 29.33
N GLU A 98 -7.52 7.72 30.08
CA GLU A 98 -6.82 8.93 29.66
C GLU A 98 -5.95 8.74 28.41
N LYS A 99 -5.46 7.52 28.15
CA LYS A 99 -4.77 7.17 26.91
C LYS A 99 -5.74 6.76 25.81
N VAL A 100 -6.89 6.17 26.15
CA VAL A 100 -7.95 5.78 25.19
C VAL A 100 -8.52 7.01 24.48
N VAL A 101 -8.87 8.07 25.23
CA VAL A 101 -9.46 9.29 24.64
C VAL A 101 -8.51 10.04 23.70
N GLN A 102 -7.19 9.79 23.80
CA GLN A 102 -6.18 10.34 22.88
C GLN A 102 -6.12 9.58 21.54
N ARG A 103 -6.85 8.47 21.39
CA ARG A 103 -6.84 7.63 20.18
C ARG A 103 -7.96 7.97 19.22
N VAL A 104 -7.74 7.57 17.97
CA VAL A 104 -8.77 7.51 16.94
C VAL A 104 -9.01 6.04 16.61
N LEU A 105 -10.25 5.58 16.78
CA LEU A 105 -10.67 4.28 16.28
C LEU A 105 -10.76 4.36 14.76
N TYR A 106 -9.94 3.58 14.07
CA TYR A 106 -9.88 3.53 12.62
C TYR A 106 -10.24 2.13 12.15
N LEU A 107 -11.24 2.04 11.29
CA LEU A 107 -11.74 0.80 10.72
C LEU A 107 -11.56 0.88 9.20
N GLN A 108 -10.93 -0.14 8.61
CA GLN A 108 -10.75 -0.25 7.18
C GLN A 108 -11.40 -1.55 6.70
N VAL A 109 -12.36 -1.44 5.79
CA VAL A 109 -13.00 -2.59 5.12
C VAL A 109 -12.22 -2.89 3.85
N LEU A 110 -11.82 -4.15 3.67
CA LEU A 110 -11.12 -4.61 2.48
C LEU A 110 -11.79 -5.88 1.94
N ASP A 111 -11.65 -6.09 0.64
CA ASP A 111 -11.92 -7.36 -0.02
C ASP A 111 -10.71 -8.28 0.11
N TYR A 112 -10.93 -9.53 0.51
CA TYR A 112 -9.86 -10.52 0.63
C TYR A 112 -9.58 -11.20 -0.71
N ASP A 113 -8.31 -11.20 -1.10
CA ASP A 113 -7.85 -11.79 -2.33
C ASP A 113 -6.82 -12.90 -2.06
N ARG A 114 -7.07 -14.12 -2.57
CA ARG A 114 -6.19 -15.27 -2.28
C ARG A 114 -4.84 -15.18 -2.99
N PHE A 115 -4.81 -14.61 -4.20
CA PHE A 115 -3.65 -14.63 -5.09
C PHE A 115 -3.15 -13.23 -5.47
N SER A 116 -3.78 -12.20 -4.95
CA SER A 116 -3.47 -10.78 -5.13
C SER A 116 -3.44 -10.08 -3.77
N ARG A 117 -3.19 -8.77 -3.77
CA ARG A 117 -3.38 -7.97 -2.56
C ARG A 117 -4.87 -7.76 -2.33
N ASN A 118 -5.23 -7.60 -1.07
CA ASN A 118 -6.59 -7.26 -0.67
C ASN A 118 -6.96 -5.86 -1.17
N ASP A 119 -8.12 -5.73 -1.82
CA ASP A 119 -8.59 -4.47 -2.37
C ASP A 119 -9.30 -3.63 -1.29
N PRO A 120 -8.85 -2.39 -1.03
CA PRO A 120 -9.55 -1.51 -0.10
C PRO A 120 -10.96 -1.18 -0.62
N ILE A 121 -11.97 -1.36 0.24
CA ILE A 121 -13.34 -0.95 -0.04
C ILE A 121 -13.58 0.46 0.49
N GLY A 122 -13.28 0.70 1.76
CA GLY A 122 -13.45 2.01 2.39
C GLY A 122 -13.04 2.04 3.85
N GLU A 123 -13.04 3.23 4.43
CA GLU A 123 -12.61 3.46 5.81
C GLU A 123 -13.58 4.34 6.59
N VAL A 124 -13.52 4.21 7.92
CA VAL A 124 -14.13 5.16 8.86
C VAL A 124 -13.18 5.43 10.01
N SER A 125 -13.19 6.66 10.51
CA SER A 125 -12.40 7.07 11.67
C SER A 125 -13.24 7.87 12.65
N ILE A 126 -13.12 7.58 13.94
CA ILE A 126 -13.79 8.31 15.01
C ILE A 126 -12.80 8.61 16.14
N PRO A 127 -12.52 9.90 16.42
CA PRO A 127 -11.78 10.30 17.61
C PRO A 127 -12.54 9.87 18.88
N LEU A 128 -11.87 9.11 19.76
CA LEU A 128 -12.52 8.54 20.94
C LEU A 128 -12.86 9.59 22.00
N ASN A 129 -12.17 10.73 22.04
CA ASN A 129 -12.52 11.87 22.89
C ASN A 129 -13.86 12.55 22.55
N LYS A 130 -14.47 12.23 21.40
CA LYS A 130 -15.78 12.79 21.01
C LYS A 130 -16.95 11.89 21.42
N LEU A 131 -16.67 10.74 22.02
CA LEU A 131 -17.68 9.74 22.40
C LEU A 131 -17.81 9.67 23.92
N ASP A 132 -19.03 9.49 24.40
CA ASP A 132 -19.26 9.07 25.77
C ASP A 132 -19.06 7.55 25.88
N LEU A 133 -17.85 7.14 26.24
CA LEU A 133 -17.47 5.74 26.30
C LEU A 133 -17.95 5.03 27.58
N THR A 134 -18.63 5.72 28.50
CA THR A 134 -19.14 5.12 29.75
C THR A 134 -20.20 4.06 29.49
N GLN A 135 -20.89 4.14 28.35
CA GLN A 135 -21.85 3.17 27.87
C GLN A 135 -21.42 2.63 26.50
N MET A 136 -21.79 1.39 26.20
CA MET A 136 -21.53 0.79 24.90
C MET A 136 -22.46 1.42 23.85
N GLN A 137 -21.90 2.26 22.99
CA GLN A 137 -22.65 2.96 21.94
C GLN A 137 -22.52 2.25 20.60
N THR A 138 -23.60 2.21 19.83
CA THR A 138 -23.64 1.61 18.49
C THR A 138 -23.76 2.69 17.42
N PHE A 139 -22.92 2.61 16.39
CA PHE A 139 -22.84 3.59 15.31
C PHE A 139 -23.07 2.94 13.95
N TRP A 140 -23.78 3.65 13.08
CA TRP A 140 -23.69 3.47 11.63
C TRP A 140 -22.81 4.58 11.06
N LYS A 141 -21.88 4.22 10.18
CA LYS A 141 -21.04 5.17 9.45
C LYS A 141 -20.92 4.77 7.99
N GLU A 142 -21.16 5.74 7.11
CA GLU A 142 -20.86 5.65 5.69
C GLU A 142 -19.36 5.49 5.49
N LEU A 143 -18.96 4.53 4.67
CA LEU A 143 -17.57 4.28 4.31
C LEU A 143 -17.07 5.39 3.39
N LYS A 144 -15.87 5.87 3.66
CA LYS A 144 -15.19 6.87 2.83
C LYS A 144 -14.07 6.21 2.03
N PRO A 145 -13.69 6.79 0.88
CA PRO A 145 -12.49 6.36 0.16
C PRO A 145 -11.28 6.41 1.10
N CYS A 146 -10.37 5.44 0.99
CA CYS A 146 -9.27 5.35 1.93
C CYS A 146 -8.28 6.52 1.76
N SER A 147 -8.10 7.36 2.79
CA SER A 147 -7.52 8.70 2.68
C SER A 147 -6.02 8.78 3.02
N ASP A 148 -5.46 7.75 3.65
CA ASP A 148 -4.05 7.69 4.08
C ASP A 148 -3.06 7.35 2.95
N GLY A 149 -3.49 7.43 1.68
CA GLY A 149 -2.72 6.92 0.55
C GLY A 149 -2.72 5.40 0.44
N SER A 150 -3.55 4.68 1.22
CA SER A 150 -3.80 3.24 1.06
C SER A 150 -4.77 2.91 -0.07
N GLY A 151 -5.35 3.91 -0.74
CA GLY A 151 -5.78 3.70 -2.12
C GLY A 151 -4.54 3.35 -2.95
N SER A 152 -4.53 2.15 -3.55
CA SER A 152 -3.39 1.66 -4.34
C SER A 152 -2.91 2.76 -5.30
N ARG A 153 -1.69 3.25 -5.11
CA ARG A 153 -1.03 4.19 -6.05
C ARG A 153 -0.47 3.48 -7.27
N GLY A 154 -0.77 2.19 -7.37
CA GLY A 154 -0.24 1.24 -8.32
C GLY A 154 0.96 0.48 -7.78
N GLU A 155 1.33 -0.53 -8.54
CA GLU A 155 2.43 -1.42 -8.21
C GLU A 155 3.49 -1.33 -9.30
N LEU A 156 4.76 -1.45 -8.91
CA LEU A 156 5.90 -1.46 -9.84
C LEU A 156 6.60 -2.82 -9.78
N LEU A 157 6.71 -3.49 -10.93
CA LEU A 157 7.54 -4.69 -11.10
C LEU A 157 8.94 -4.27 -11.52
N LEU A 158 9.93 -4.68 -10.73
CA LEU A 158 11.34 -4.45 -11.00
C LEU A 158 12.19 -5.65 -10.57
N SER A 159 13.45 -5.70 -11.01
CA SER A 159 14.43 -6.66 -10.49
C SER A 159 15.76 -5.98 -10.20
N LEU A 160 16.44 -6.44 -9.15
CA LEU A 160 17.78 -6.01 -8.77
C LEU A 160 18.75 -7.18 -8.92
N CYS A 161 19.91 -6.94 -9.51
CA CYS A 161 20.98 -7.93 -9.64
C CYS A 161 22.32 -7.28 -9.30
N TYR A 162 22.98 -7.69 -8.22
CA TYR A 162 24.30 -7.20 -7.85
C TYR A 162 25.39 -8.16 -8.33
N ASN A 163 26.41 -7.63 -8.99
CA ASN A 163 27.62 -8.34 -9.40
C ASN A 163 28.82 -7.83 -8.58
N PRO A 164 29.27 -8.57 -7.55
CA PRO A 164 30.40 -8.16 -6.72
C PRO A 164 31.70 -8.01 -7.51
N SER A 165 31.97 -8.93 -8.45
CA SER A 165 33.20 -8.92 -9.26
C SER A 165 33.27 -7.71 -10.18
N GLY A 166 32.11 -7.24 -10.64
CA GLY A 166 31.99 -6.04 -11.48
C GLY A 166 31.67 -4.76 -10.71
N ASN A 167 31.65 -4.79 -9.37
CA ASN A 167 31.25 -3.68 -8.50
C ASN A 167 30.03 -2.91 -9.03
N SER A 168 28.98 -3.62 -9.45
CA SER A 168 27.82 -2.99 -10.09
C SER A 168 26.51 -3.65 -9.71
N ILE A 169 25.44 -2.86 -9.66
CA ILE A 169 24.07 -3.32 -9.56
C ILE A 169 23.29 -2.97 -10.82
N ILE A 170 22.50 -3.91 -11.31
CA ILE A 170 21.58 -3.73 -12.42
C ILE A 170 20.17 -3.61 -11.85
N VAL A 171 19.50 -2.50 -12.17
CA VAL A 171 18.11 -2.21 -11.82
C VAL A 171 17.28 -2.28 -13.09
N ASN A 172 16.44 -3.32 -13.21
CA ASN A 172 15.52 -3.46 -14.33
C ASN A 172 14.14 -2.94 -13.94
N ILE A 173 13.68 -1.89 -14.62
CA ILE A 173 12.33 -1.35 -14.49
C ILE A 173 11.47 -2.01 -15.57
N ILE A 174 10.57 -2.90 -15.17
CA ILE A 174 9.88 -3.81 -16.10
C ILE A 174 8.54 -3.23 -16.50
N LYS A 175 7.61 -3.12 -15.55
CA LYS A 175 6.26 -2.57 -15.79
C LYS A 175 5.63 -2.07 -14.51
N ALA A 176 4.63 -1.20 -14.62
CA ALA A 176 3.74 -0.87 -13.51
C ALA A 176 2.29 -1.27 -13.85
N ARG A 177 1.44 -1.39 -12.83
CA ARG A 177 0.00 -1.60 -13.02
C ARG A 177 -0.81 -0.83 -12.01
N ASN A 178 -2.06 -0.52 -12.38
CA ASN A 178 -3.04 0.18 -11.55
C ASN A 178 -2.48 1.49 -10.96
N LEU A 179 -1.66 2.21 -11.73
CA LEU A 179 -1.15 3.51 -11.31
C LEU A 179 -2.32 4.46 -11.04
N LYS A 180 -2.20 5.29 -10.01
CA LYS A 180 -3.18 6.34 -9.74
C LYS A 180 -3.18 7.36 -10.88
N ALA A 181 -4.35 7.64 -11.44
CA ALA A 181 -4.54 8.77 -12.34
C ALA A 181 -4.34 10.09 -11.59
N MET A 182 -3.43 10.93 -12.08
CA MET A 182 -3.18 12.27 -11.54
C MET A 182 -3.70 13.37 -12.46
N ASP A 183 -3.85 13.08 -13.76
CA ASP A 183 -4.46 14.01 -14.71
C ASP A 183 -5.98 14.09 -14.52
N ILE A 184 -6.54 15.29 -14.74
CA ILE A 184 -8.00 15.53 -14.76
C ILE A 184 -8.73 14.61 -15.76
N GLY A 185 -8.02 14.15 -16.80
CA GLY A 185 -8.55 13.22 -17.81
C GLY A 185 -8.62 11.75 -17.38
N GLY A 186 -8.36 11.41 -16.12
CA GLY A 186 -8.44 10.05 -15.61
C GLY A 186 -7.27 9.14 -16.00
N THR A 187 -6.13 9.72 -16.39
CA THR A 187 -4.90 9.00 -16.76
C THR A 187 -3.67 9.59 -16.07
N SER A 188 -2.49 9.06 -16.43
CA SER A 188 -1.18 9.62 -16.13
C SER A 188 -0.22 9.44 -17.31
N ASP A 189 0.83 10.24 -17.36
CA ASP A 189 1.99 10.13 -18.26
C ASP A 189 3.21 9.56 -17.49
N PRO A 190 3.21 8.27 -17.07
CA PRO A 190 4.20 7.79 -16.11
C PRO A 190 5.62 7.66 -16.66
N TYR A 191 6.58 7.99 -15.80
CA TYR A 191 8.00 7.64 -15.94
C TYR A 191 8.62 7.37 -14.57
N VAL A 192 9.69 6.57 -14.54
CA VAL A 192 10.34 6.15 -13.29
C VAL A 192 11.69 6.85 -13.14
N LYS A 193 11.93 7.48 -11.99
CA LYS A 193 13.25 7.99 -11.58
C LYS A 193 13.91 6.96 -10.66
N VAL A 194 15.17 6.64 -10.93
CA VAL A 194 16.00 5.78 -10.10
C VAL A 194 17.17 6.61 -9.57
N TRP A 195 17.23 6.79 -8.25
CA TRP A 195 18.28 7.52 -7.56
C TRP A 195 19.18 6.55 -6.80
N LEU A 196 20.49 6.66 -7.04
CA LEU A 196 21.50 6.07 -6.20
C LEU A 196 21.85 7.05 -5.07
N MET A 197 21.70 6.60 -3.83
CA MET A 197 22.08 7.32 -2.63
C MET A 197 23.28 6.64 -1.99
N TYR A 198 24.25 7.42 -1.52
CA TYR A 198 25.31 6.93 -0.64
C TYR A 198 25.25 7.74 0.65
N LYS A 199 24.98 7.06 1.77
CA LYS A 199 24.51 7.70 3.01
C LYS A 199 23.28 8.55 2.67
N ASP A 200 23.30 9.84 3.03
CA ASP A 200 22.19 10.76 2.76
C ASP A 200 22.40 11.62 1.50
N LYS A 201 23.43 11.33 0.69
CA LYS A 201 23.77 12.11 -0.49
C LYS A 201 23.30 11.42 -1.78
N ARG A 202 22.70 12.21 -2.67
CA ARG A 202 22.37 11.78 -4.04
C ARG A 202 23.65 11.67 -4.85
N VAL A 203 23.92 10.47 -5.37
CA VAL A 203 25.12 10.18 -6.16
C VAL A 203 24.80 10.23 -7.64
N GLU A 204 23.80 9.48 -8.08
CA GLU A 204 23.46 9.35 -9.49
C GLU A 204 21.95 9.25 -9.69
N LYS A 205 21.46 9.71 -10.84
CA LYS A 205 20.05 9.63 -11.23
C LYS A 205 19.92 9.09 -12.64
N LYS A 206 19.05 8.10 -12.81
CA LYS A 206 18.57 7.64 -14.12
C LYS A 206 17.05 7.76 -14.20
N LYS A 207 16.51 7.77 -15.40
CA LYS A 207 15.06 7.80 -15.63
C LYS A 207 14.67 7.02 -16.87
N THR A 208 13.48 6.45 -16.84
CA THR A 208 12.86 5.81 -18.01
C THR A 208 12.34 6.85 -18.99
N VAL A 209 11.93 6.38 -20.17
CA VAL A 209 11.04 7.13 -21.06
C VAL A 209 9.68 7.37 -20.38
N VAL A 210 8.97 8.35 -20.93
CA VAL A 210 7.61 8.72 -20.49
C VAL A 210 6.62 7.97 -21.35
N MET A 211 5.75 7.20 -20.71
CA MET A 211 4.60 6.55 -21.37
C MET A 211 3.41 7.49 -21.27
N LYS A 212 2.77 7.86 -22.37
CA LYS A 212 1.67 8.85 -22.33
C LYS A 212 0.33 8.18 -22.06
N ARG A 213 -0.51 8.78 -21.21
CA ARG A 213 -1.89 8.42 -20.90
C ARG A 213 -2.06 6.92 -20.63
N CYS A 214 -1.25 6.39 -19.71
CA CYS A 214 -1.15 4.96 -19.43
C CYS A 214 -1.05 4.70 -17.92
N LEU A 215 -1.95 3.88 -17.38
CA LEU A 215 -1.90 3.45 -15.96
C LEU A 215 -1.25 2.06 -15.77
N ASN A 216 -0.89 1.38 -16.86
CA ASN A 216 -0.27 0.06 -16.88
C ASN A 216 0.97 0.01 -17.80
N PRO A 217 1.96 0.90 -17.60
CA PRO A 217 3.09 1.04 -18.52
C PRO A 217 4.03 -0.17 -18.47
N VAL A 218 4.59 -0.53 -19.64
CA VAL A 218 5.68 -1.51 -19.77
C VAL A 218 6.94 -0.77 -20.22
N PHE A 219 7.94 -0.67 -19.35
CA PHE A 219 9.18 0.07 -19.59
C PHE A 219 10.26 -0.81 -20.19
N ASN A 220 10.53 -1.98 -19.59
CA ASN A 220 11.64 -2.88 -19.93
C ASN A 220 13.01 -2.18 -20.07
N GLU A 221 13.30 -1.23 -19.17
CA GLU A 221 14.56 -0.48 -19.16
C GLU A 221 15.50 -0.98 -18.08
N SER A 222 16.80 -1.03 -18.38
CA SER A 222 17.84 -1.53 -17.48
C SER A 222 18.84 -0.43 -17.16
N PHE A 223 19.11 -0.21 -15.88
CA PHE A 223 20.05 0.78 -15.38
C PHE A 223 21.16 0.13 -14.59
N ILE A 224 22.41 0.36 -14.99
CA ILE A 224 23.60 -0.14 -14.28
C ILE A 224 24.14 0.98 -13.40
N PHE A 225 24.44 0.70 -12.14
CA PHE A 225 25.11 1.62 -11.23
C PHE A 225 26.37 0.96 -10.68
N ASP A 226 27.48 1.71 -10.70
CA ASP A 226 28.74 1.25 -10.13
C ASP A 226 28.74 1.48 -8.61
N ILE A 227 28.76 0.40 -7.86
CA ILE A 227 28.73 0.38 -6.40
C ILE A 227 29.87 -0.54 -5.92
N PRO A 228 30.99 0.04 -5.46
CA PRO A 228 32.02 -0.72 -4.79
C PRO A 228 31.46 -1.52 -3.61
N THR A 229 31.95 -2.76 -3.44
CA THR A 229 31.47 -3.68 -2.39
C THR A 229 31.51 -3.07 -0.98
N GLU A 230 32.51 -2.24 -0.68
CA GLU A 230 32.64 -1.52 0.60
C GLU A 230 31.54 -0.47 0.86
N LYS A 231 30.95 0.10 -0.21
CA LYS A 231 29.91 1.12 -0.12
C LYS A 231 28.50 0.53 -0.12
N LEU A 232 28.35 -0.75 -0.46
CA LEU A 232 27.06 -1.42 -0.65
C LEU A 232 26.14 -1.29 0.57
N ARG A 233 26.68 -1.43 1.79
CA ARG A 233 25.89 -1.37 3.04
C ARG A 233 25.32 0.02 3.35
N GLU A 234 25.96 1.06 2.85
CA GLU A 234 25.55 2.46 3.04
C GLU A 234 24.82 3.02 1.81
N THR A 235 24.61 2.17 0.80
CA THR A 235 23.95 2.56 -0.45
C THR A 235 22.47 2.28 -0.37
N THR A 236 21.66 3.25 -0.82
CA THR A 236 20.20 3.10 -0.93
C THR A 236 19.76 3.43 -2.34
N ILE A 237 18.92 2.59 -2.93
CA ILE A 237 18.28 2.90 -4.22
C ILE A 237 16.88 3.40 -3.94
N ILE A 238 16.60 4.63 -4.39
CA ILE A 238 15.27 5.24 -4.31
C ILE A 238 14.64 5.20 -5.69
N ILE A 239 13.48 4.55 -5.80
CA ILE A 239 12.74 4.44 -7.05
C ILE A 239 11.44 5.22 -6.88
N THR A 240 11.15 6.13 -7.81
CA THR A 240 9.98 7.01 -7.73
C THR A 240 9.26 6.99 -9.07
N VAL A 241 8.00 6.59 -9.05
CA VAL A 241 7.10 6.69 -10.19
C VAL A 241 6.49 8.09 -10.19
N MET A 242 6.61 8.77 -11.32
CA MET A 242 6.25 10.16 -11.51
C MET A 242 5.22 10.26 -12.63
N ASP A 243 4.32 11.21 -12.52
CA ASP A 243 3.52 11.70 -13.63
C ASP A 243 4.26 12.84 -14.34
N LYS A 244 4.12 12.96 -15.67
CA LYS A 244 4.68 14.07 -16.43
C LYS A 244 3.57 14.99 -16.91
N ASP A 245 3.39 16.05 -16.16
CA ASP A 245 2.48 17.13 -16.54
C ASP A 245 3.09 18.02 -17.62
N ARG A 246 2.24 18.48 -18.55
CA ARG A 246 2.67 19.37 -19.64
C ARG A 246 2.78 20.84 -19.23
N LEU A 247 1.93 21.27 -18.30
CA LEU A 247 1.74 22.70 -17.96
C LEU A 247 1.94 23.00 -16.48
N SER A 248 2.18 21.99 -15.66
CA SER A 248 2.43 22.10 -14.23
C SER A 248 3.68 21.32 -13.84
N ARG A 249 4.00 21.33 -12.55
CA ARG A 249 5.11 20.56 -12.01
C ARG A 249 4.71 19.08 -11.96
N ASN A 250 5.53 18.23 -12.55
CA ASN A 250 5.43 16.77 -12.48
C ASN A 250 5.07 16.23 -11.09
N ASP A 251 3.95 15.51 -11.01
CA ASP A 251 3.45 14.90 -9.78
C ASP A 251 4.12 13.56 -9.43
N VAL A 252 4.21 13.28 -8.13
CA VAL A 252 4.70 11.97 -7.64
C VAL A 252 3.51 11.03 -7.52
N ILE A 253 3.51 9.94 -8.30
CA ILE A 253 2.51 8.87 -8.17
C ILE A 253 2.82 8.05 -6.92
N GLY A 254 4.08 7.64 -6.74
CA GLY A 254 4.54 7.08 -5.48
C GLY A 254 5.98 6.59 -5.51
N LYS A 255 6.46 6.11 -4.37
CA LYS A 255 7.87 5.77 -4.14
C LYS A 255 8.02 4.36 -3.58
N VAL A 256 9.03 3.66 -4.10
CA VAL A 256 9.55 2.43 -3.50
C VAL A 256 10.82 2.80 -2.72
N SER A 257 10.79 2.56 -1.42
CA SER A 257 11.96 2.58 -0.56
C SER A 257 12.09 1.24 0.18
N PRO A 258 13.33 0.79 0.49
CA PRO A 258 13.49 -0.35 1.38
C PRO A 258 12.79 -0.10 2.73
N PRO A 259 12.26 -1.14 3.39
CA PRO A 259 11.58 -1.01 4.68
C PRO A 259 12.46 -0.30 5.72
N PRO A 260 11.88 0.53 6.62
CA PRO A 260 12.64 1.23 7.67
C PRO A 260 13.48 0.29 8.55
N ASP A 261 13.02 -0.95 8.72
CA ASP A 261 13.63 -1.99 9.56
C ASP A 261 14.33 -3.10 8.76
N SER A 262 14.59 -2.91 7.46
CA SER A 262 15.45 -3.88 6.75
C SER A 262 16.84 -3.79 7.39
N PRO A 263 17.42 -4.89 7.91
CA PRO A 263 18.77 -4.83 8.46
C PRO A 263 19.68 -4.27 7.37
N ARG A 264 20.32 -3.13 7.65
CA ARG A 264 21.41 -2.59 6.83
C ARG A 264 22.38 -3.73 6.61
N ALA A 265 22.34 -4.36 5.43
CA ALA A 265 22.90 -5.68 5.13
C ALA A 265 24.05 -6.06 6.07
N THR A 266 23.73 -6.67 7.20
CA THR A 266 24.73 -7.26 8.09
C THR A 266 25.15 -8.52 7.36
N ALA A 267 26.40 -8.56 6.91
CA ALA A 267 26.93 -9.76 6.29
C ALA A 267 26.67 -10.95 7.21
N LEU A 268 26.04 -11.98 6.67
CA LEU A 268 26.08 -13.30 7.27
C LEU A 268 27.57 -13.68 7.39
N PRO A 269 28.06 -14.03 8.60
CA PRO A 269 29.43 -14.47 8.76
C PRO A 269 29.55 -15.88 8.19
N GLY A 270 30.31 -16.06 7.11
CA GLY A 270 30.42 -17.38 6.50
C GLY A 270 31.25 -17.48 5.22
N LEU A 271 32.39 -16.79 5.13
CA LEU A 271 33.48 -17.24 4.25
C LEU A 271 34.73 -17.43 5.11
N ARG A 272 34.95 -18.67 5.57
CA ARG A 272 36.27 -19.12 5.97
C ARG A 272 36.99 -19.64 4.73
N ASN A 273 38.19 -19.13 4.53
CA ASN A 273 39.15 -19.52 3.51
C ASN A 273 39.31 -21.05 3.40
N GLY A 274 39.37 -21.53 2.15
CA GLY A 274 39.81 -22.88 1.86
C GLY A 274 41.29 -23.06 2.20
N GLY A 275 41.58 -24.14 2.93
CA GLY A 275 42.91 -24.74 3.07
C GLY A 275 42.81 -26.21 2.70
N ALA A 276 43.65 -26.64 1.77
CA ALA A 276 43.68 -27.97 1.18
C ALA A 276 44.05 -29.08 2.20
N GLY A 277 43.57 -30.32 1.96
CA GLY A 277 44.16 -31.50 2.61
C GLY A 277 43.29 -32.77 2.71
N HIS A 278 43.24 -33.53 1.61
CA HIS A 278 43.26 -35.00 1.54
C HIS A 278 42.29 -35.93 2.29
N ARG A 279 41.73 -36.86 1.48
CA ARG A 279 41.29 -38.26 1.72
C ARG A 279 39.85 -38.53 2.21
N GLY A 280 39.13 -39.30 1.37
CA GLY A 280 38.43 -40.52 1.82
C GLY A 280 36.94 -40.66 1.50
N CYS A 281 36.64 -41.38 0.41
CA CYS A 281 35.48 -42.27 0.14
C CYS A 281 34.07 -41.97 0.69
N GLY A 282 33.07 -41.98 -0.23
CA GLY A 282 31.69 -42.31 0.16
C GLY A 282 30.55 -41.92 -0.80
N LYS A 283 30.48 -42.57 -1.97
CA LYS A 283 29.30 -42.91 -2.78
C LYS A 283 28.03 -42.00 -2.82
N VAL A 284 27.71 -41.63 -4.08
CA VAL A 284 26.41 -41.70 -4.79
C VAL A 284 25.31 -40.69 -4.45
N GLY A 285 24.91 -39.93 -5.48
CA GLY A 285 23.64 -39.22 -5.52
C GLY A 285 23.63 -38.14 -6.61
N SER A 286 23.47 -38.54 -7.87
CA SER A 286 23.13 -37.67 -9.00
C SER A 286 21.87 -36.86 -8.68
N GLY A 287 21.96 -35.53 -8.74
CA GLY A 287 20.83 -34.63 -8.57
C GLY A 287 21.20 -33.22 -8.99
N SER A 288 20.87 -32.90 -10.23
CA SER A 288 20.84 -31.57 -10.83
C SER A 288 20.31 -30.52 -9.85
N THR A 289 21.14 -29.53 -9.50
CA THR A 289 20.68 -28.33 -8.80
C THR A 289 20.15 -27.34 -9.82
N GLU A 290 18.85 -27.47 -10.10
CA GLU A 290 18.07 -26.42 -10.74
C GLU A 290 18.15 -25.12 -9.92
N GLY A 291 18.42 -24.02 -10.62
CA GLY A 291 18.41 -22.69 -10.05
C GLY A 291 17.03 -22.35 -9.50
N ARG A 292 16.94 -22.13 -8.18
CA ARG A 292 15.74 -21.56 -7.57
C ARG A 292 15.61 -20.10 -8.01
N GLY A 293 14.76 -19.86 -9.01
CA GLY A 293 14.25 -18.54 -9.32
C GLY A 293 13.43 -18.01 -8.16
N TYR A 294 13.97 -17.05 -7.41
CA TYR A 294 13.16 -16.23 -6.53
C TYR A 294 12.21 -15.42 -7.42
N GLY A 295 10.90 -15.62 -7.24
CA GLY A 295 9.88 -14.85 -7.96
C GLY A 295 10.12 -13.36 -7.80
N ARG A 296 9.87 -12.57 -8.85
CA ARG A 296 10.02 -11.11 -8.84
C ARG A 296 8.75 -10.50 -8.25
N PRO A 297 8.69 -10.11 -6.96
CA PRO A 297 7.47 -9.54 -6.40
C PRO A 297 7.25 -8.14 -6.96
N MET A 298 5.98 -7.77 -7.17
CA MET A 298 5.61 -6.38 -7.44
C MET A 298 5.68 -5.57 -6.14
N LEU A 299 6.16 -4.34 -6.21
CA LEU A 299 6.33 -3.47 -5.03
C LEU A 299 5.25 -2.40 -5.01
N ASP A 300 4.67 -2.14 -3.83
CA ASP A 300 3.69 -1.07 -3.62
C ASP A 300 4.37 0.28 -3.75
N LEU A 301 3.64 1.22 -4.34
CA LEU A 301 3.99 2.62 -4.32
C LEU A 301 3.34 3.28 -3.09
N HIS A 302 4.17 3.84 -2.22
CA HIS A 302 3.73 4.66 -1.07
C HIS A 302 3.80 6.15 -1.38
#